data_AF-A0A2E4RNQ4-F1
#
_entry.id   AF-A0A2E4RNQ4-F1
#
_cell.length_a   1.000
_cell.length_b   1.000
_cell.length_c   1.000
_cell.angle_alpha   90.00
_cell.angle_beta   90.00
_cell.angle_gamma   90.00
#
_symmetry.space_group_name_H-M   'P 1'
#
loop_
_entity.id
_entity.type
_entity.pdbx_description
1 polymer ?
#
loop_
_entity_poly.entity_id
_entity_poly.type
_entity_poly.pdbx_seq_one_letter_code
_entity_poly.pdbx_strand_id
1 'polypeptide(L)'
;MKPVQLIIGGSPSPWVLAGLSPQGSPVGSLASTSNATLVWPAEELPPGALEIAFDGVQAGADLDGIECADFVSIPDGVKSSNSLIDHVVLLTNSLDRTCEAVTEVTGCPLKRVREVGQVRQGFHRVGEGGVILEVVERADVLRTSLWGLVIATPSFDDLLHSAGDLVSEPRDAVQPGRRISTVKAGAGLGIPVALMTP
;
A
#
# COMPACT_ATOMS: atom_id res chain seq x y z
N MET A 1 4.16 4.67 -16.71
CA MET A 1 5.15 4.22 -15.72
C MET A 1 4.43 4.05 -14.38
N LYS A 2 4.84 3.11 -13.52
CA LYS A 2 4.19 2.90 -12.21
C LYS A 2 4.92 3.76 -11.19
N PRO A 3 4.28 4.79 -10.61
CA PRO A 3 5.00 5.81 -9.85
C PRO A 3 5.38 5.40 -8.42
N VAL A 4 4.88 4.25 -7.94
CA VAL A 4 5.09 3.79 -6.56
C VAL A 4 5.63 2.37 -6.54
N GLN A 5 6.64 2.15 -5.68
CA GLN A 5 7.09 0.83 -5.27
C GLN A 5 6.92 0.65 -3.77
N LEU A 6 6.54 -0.55 -3.37
CA LEU A 6 6.40 -0.94 -1.97
C LEU A 6 7.39 -2.07 -1.71
N ILE A 7 8.30 -1.86 -0.78
CA ILE A 7 9.29 -2.87 -0.39
C ILE A 7 8.73 -3.59 0.82
N ILE A 8 8.57 -4.91 0.70
CA ILE A 8 7.83 -5.73 1.65
C ILE A 8 8.76 -6.78 2.25
N GLY A 9 8.76 -6.90 3.57
CA GLY A 9 9.45 -7.98 4.27
C GLY A 9 8.62 -9.25 4.45
N GLY A 10 9.31 -10.32 4.82
CA GLY A 10 8.71 -11.66 4.93
C GLY A 10 8.48 -12.35 3.59
N SER A 11 7.64 -13.39 3.59
CA SER A 11 7.45 -14.23 2.42
C SER A 11 6.51 -13.59 1.38
N PRO A 12 6.83 -13.65 0.08
CA PRO A 12 5.89 -13.27 -0.98
C PRO A 12 4.73 -14.27 -1.14
N SER A 13 4.90 -15.53 -0.77
CA SER A 13 3.94 -16.61 -1.07
C SER A 13 2.51 -16.34 -0.58
N PRO A 14 2.27 -15.82 0.64
CA PRO A 14 0.91 -15.60 1.11
C PRO A 14 0.17 -14.47 0.36
N TRP A 15 0.89 -13.60 -0.37
CA TRP A 15 0.28 -12.49 -1.11
C TRP A 15 -0.53 -12.93 -2.34
N VAL A 16 -0.45 -14.21 -2.72
CA VAL A 16 -1.39 -14.81 -3.69
C VAL A 16 -2.84 -14.72 -3.20
N LEU A 17 -3.06 -14.83 -1.88
CA LEU A 17 -4.38 -14.65 -1.26
C LEU A 17 -4.94 -13.24 -1.49
N ALA A 18 -4.07 -12.25 -1.67
CA ALA A 18 -4.44 -10.87 -1.96
C ALA A 18 -4.57 -10.57 -3.47
N GLY A 19 -4.59 -11.60 -4.31
CA GLY A 19 -4.72 -11.46 -5.77
C GLY A 19 -3.45 -10.95 -6.45
N LEU A 20 -2.29 -11.08 -5.79
CA LEU A 20 -1.00 -10.81 -6.40
C LEU A 20 -0.38 -12.09 -6.96
N SER A 21 0.52 -11.94 -7.92
CA SER A 21 1.27 -13.07 -8.48
C SER A 21 2.76 -12.75 -8.43
N PRO A 22 3.41 -12.98 -7.27
CA PRO A 22 4.85 -12.77 -7.14
C PRO A 22 5.62 -13.64 -8.15
N GLN A 23 6.57 -13.02 -8.84
CA GLN A 23 7.43 -13.61 -9.85
C GLN A 23 8.88 -13.42 -9.44
N GLY A 24 9.70 -14.47 -9.58
CA GLY A 24 11.14 -14.38 -9.32
C GLY A 24 11.84 -13.43 -10.29
N SER A 25 12.85 -12.73 -9.78
CA SER A 25 13.61 -11.68 -10.46
C SER A 25 15.04 -11.61 -9.89
N PRO A 26 16.03 -11.08 -10.62
CA PRO A 26 17.37 -10.86 -10.08
C PRO A 26 17.40 -9.98 -8.81
N VAL A 27 16.40 -9.11 -8.62
CA VAL A 27 16.28 -8.24 -7.43
C VAL A 27 15.44 -8.85 -6.29
N GLY A 28 15.03 -10.12 -6.42
CA GLY A 28 14.18 -10.81 -5.45
C GLY A 28 12.87 -11.30 -6.06
N SER A 29 11.74 -11.13 -5.38
CA SER A 29 10.41 -11.42 -5.93
C SER A 29 9.64 -10.13 -6.19
N LEU A 30 8.87 -10.10 -7.27
CA LEU A 30 8.13 -8.93 -7.70
C LEU A 30 6.67 -9.27 -7.95
N ALA A 31 5.75 -8.46 -7.45
CA ALA A 31 4.35 -8.49 -7.88
C ALA A 31 3.98 -7.14 -8.48
N SER A 32 3.56 -7.14 -9.74
CA SER A 32 3.21 -5.93 -10.45
C SER A 32 1.69 -5.77 -10.52
N THR A 33 1.18 -4.60 -10.14
CA THR A 33 -0.24 -4.21 -10.25
C THR A 33 -0.39 -3.16 -11.34
N SER A 34 -1.60 -2.68 -11.61
CA SER A 34 -1.81 -1.66 -12.66
C SER A 34 -1.06 -0.34 -12.39
N ASN A 35 -0.89 0.04 -11.12
CA ASN A 35 -0.37 1.36 -10.72
C ASN A 35 0.85 1.32 -9.77
N ALA A 36 1.24 0.17 -9.24
CA ALA A 36 2.39 0.04 -8.35
C ALA A 36 3.09 -1.32 -8.52
N THR A 37 4.31 -1.43 -8.01
CA THR A 37 5.02 -2.71 -7.91
C THR A 37 5.35 -3.00 -6.45
N LEU A 38 5.10 -4.22 -6.00
CA LEU A 38 5.59 -4.71 -4.72
C LEU A 38 6.87 -5.49 -4.96
N VAL A 39 7.85 -5.26 -4.09
CA VAL A 39 9.19 -5.81 -4.16
C VAL A 39 9.48 -6.54 -2.85
N TRP A 40 9.75 -7.84 -2.94
CA TRP A 40 10.40 -8.58 -1.87
C TRP A 40 11.87 -8.70 -2.24
N PRO A 41 12.77 -7.94 -1.58
CA PRO A 41 14.17 -7.89 -1.98
C PRO A 41 14.85 -9.25 -1.81
N ALA A 42 15.96 -9.45 -2.52
CA ALA A 42 16.79 -10.65 -2.39
C ALA A 42 17.43 -10.75 -0.99
N GLU A 43 17.76 -9.61 -0.39
CA GLU A 43 18.12 -9.53 1.03
C GLU A 43 16.83 -9.55 1.87
N GLU A 44 16.68 -10.56 2.73
CA GLU A 44 15.44 -10.75 3.49
C GLU A 44 15.23 -9.61 4.50
N LEU A 45 14.13 -8.88 4.32
CA LEU A 45 13.60 -7.97 5.33
C LEU A 45 12.69 -8.74 6.31
N PRO A 46 12.66 -8.34 7.59
CA PRO A 46 11.82 -9.01 8.58
C PRO A 46 10.33 -8.92 8.22
N PRO A 47 9.51 -9.92 8.56
CA PRO A 47 8.07 -9.85 8.38
C PRO A 47 7.46 -8.59 9.00
N GLY A 48 6.60 -7.91 8.23
CA GLY A 48 5.98 -6.64 8.66
C GLY A 48 6.78 -5.39 8.30
N ALA A 49 8.00 -5.53 7.75
CA ALA A 49 8.67 -4.42 7.10
C ALA A 49 7.85 -3.95 5.88
N LEU A 50 7.67 -2.63 5.81
CA LEU A 50 6.99 -1.95 4.72
C LEU A 50 7.70 -0.61 4.50
N GLU A 51 8.32 -0.47 3.34
CA GLU A 51 8.97 0.77 2.90
C GLU A 51 8.34 1.21 1.59
N ILE A 52 8.60 2.47 1.19
CA ILE A 52 8.02 3.07 0.00
C ILE A 52 9.09 3.81 -0.81
N ALA A 53 9.01 3.68 -2.13
CA ALA A 53 9.80 4.46 -3.07
C ALA A 53 8.87 5.09 -4.11
N PHE A 54 9.27 6.26 -4.61
CA PHE A 54 8.54 7.00 -5.64
C PHE A 54 9.43 7.24 -6.85
N ASP A 55 8.86 7.14 -8.04
CA ASP A 55 9.56 7.48 -9.27
C ASP A 55 9.99 8.95 -9.26
N GLY A 56 11.26 9.20 -9.56
CA GLY A 56 11.84 10.55 -9.55
C GLY A 56 12.17 11.12 -8.16
N VAL A 57 11.94 10.38 -7.07
CA VAL A 57 12.34 10.77 -5.71
C VAL A 57 13.63 10.08 -5.33
N GLN A 58 14.59 10.84 -4.79
CA GLN A 58 15.85 10.29 -4.31
C GLN A 58 15.63 9.44 -3.06
N ALA A 59 16.31 8.29 -2.97
CA ALA A 59 16.38 7.53 -1.72
C ALA A 59 16.97 8.36 -0.58
N GLY A 60 16.53 8.06 0.64
CA GLY A 60 16.87 8.84 1.82
C GLY A 60 16.01 10.10 2.02
N ALA A 61 15.10 10.42 1.09
CA ALA A 61 14.16 11.53 1.27
C ALA A 61 13.27 11.28 2.50
N ASP A 62 13.16 12.28 3.36
CA ASP A 62 12.44 12.17 4.64
C ASP A 62 10.95 12.49 4.48
N LEU A 63 10.11 11.48 4.60
CA LEU A 63 8.65 11.60 4.63
C LEU A 63 8.20 11.53 6.10
N ASP A 64 8.46 12.61 6.83
CA ASP A 64 8.11 12.77 8.25
C ASP A 64 8.63 11.62 9.15
N GLY A 65 9.92 11.29 9.04
CA GLY A 65 10.58 10.21 9.76
C GLY A 65 10.48 8.84 9.10
N ILE A 66 9.87 8.75 7.92
CA ILE A 66 9.93 7.59 7.02
C ILE A 66 10.98 7.89 5.95
N GLU A 67 12.07 7.15 5.95
CA GLU A 67 13.08 7.23 4.91
C GLU A 67 12.56 6.56 3.62
N CYS A 68 12.52 7.30 2.51
CA CYS A 68 12.12 6.73 1.21
C CYS A 68 13.20 5.76 0.71
N ALA A 69 12.76 4.57 0.31
CA ALA A 69 13.61 3.52 -0.23
C ALA A 69 14.09 3.83 -1.66
N ASP A 70 15.05 3.04 -2.14
CA ASP A 70 15.50 3.08 -3.53
C ASP A 70 14.40 2.65 -4.50
N PHE A 71 14.17 3.46 -5.53
CA PHE A 71 13.29 3.09 -6.64
C PHE A 71 14.05 2.20 -7.63
N VAL A 72 13.73 0.91 -7.65
CA VAL A 72 14.47 -0.08 -8.46
C VAL A 72 13.90 -0.24 -9.86
N SER A 73 14.78 -0.48 -10.84
CA SER A 73 14.34 -0.83 -12.19
C SER A 73 13.67 -2.20 -12.22
N ILE A 74 12.44 -2.25 -12.71
CA ILE A 74 11.69 -3.50 -12.86
C ILE A 74 12.04 -4.14 -14.20
N PRO A 75 12.42 -5.43 -14.25
CA PRO A 75 12.72 -6.11 -15.50
C PRO A 75 11.53 -6.15 -16.46
N ASP A 76 11.82 -6.15 -17.75
CA ASP A 76 10.81 -6.37 -18.78
C ASP A 76 10.17 -7.76 -18.65
N GLY A 77 8.89 -7.86 -19.02
CA GLY A 77 8.16 -9.13 -19.04
C GLY A 77 7.53 -9.56 -17.71
N VAL A 78 7.73 -8.80 -16.62
CA VAL A 78 6.96 -9.02 -15.37
C VAL A 78 5.47 -8.83 -15.66
N LYS A 79 4.69 -9.89 -15.49
CA LYS A 79 3.23 -9.83 -15.72
C LYS A 79 2.57 -8.98 -14.65
N SER A 80 1.69 -8.09 -15.07
CA SER A 80 0.87 -7.27 -14.16
C SER A 80 -0.47 -7.95 -13.91
N SER A 81 -0.94 -7.92 -12.67
CA SER A 81 -2.33 -8.25 -12.35
C SER A 81 -3.26 -7.08 -12.70
N ASN A 82 -4.55 -7.38 -12.86
CA ASN A 82 -5.60 -6.37 -13.04
C ASN A 82 -5.99 -5.67 -11.72
N SER A 83 -5.33 -6.01 -10.62
CA SER A 83 -5.48 -5.31 -9.35
C SER A 83 -4.75 -3.97 -9.38
N LEU A 84 -5.05 -3.11 -8.41
CA LEU A 84 -4.35 -1.86 -8.16
C LEU A 84 -4.15 -1.66 -6.66
N ILE A 85 -3.08 -0.98 -6.29
CA ILE A 85 -2.93 -0.48 -4.92
C ILE A 85 -3.77 0.78 -4.80
N ASP A 86 -4.88 0.67 -4.09
CA ASP A 86 -5.86 1.74 -3.95
C ASP A 86 -5.34 2.75 -2.92
N HIS A 87 -4.96 2.26 -1.74
CA HIS A 87 -4.39 3.06 -0.66
C HIS A 87 -3.10 2.45 -0.11
N VAL A 88 -2.17 3.31 0.26
CA VAL A 88 -1.11 3.06 1.25
C VAL A 88 -1.41 3.95 2.45
N VAL A 89 -1.55 3.36 3.62
CA VAL A 89 -1.97 4.06 4.83
C VAL A 89 -0.75 4.44 5.66
N LEU A 90 -0.65 5.72 5.99
CA LEU A 90 0.31 6.28 6.93
C LEU A 90 -0.42 6.62 8.23
N LEU A 91 0.14 6.23 9.36
CA LEU A 91 -0.34 6.68 10.67
C LEU A 91 0.60 7.77 11.19
N THR A 92 0.04 8.85 11.73
CA THR A 92 0.79 9.99 12.28
C THR A 92 0.08 10.59 13.49
N ASN A 93 0.78 11.38 14.29
CA ASN A 93 0.20 12.21 15.34
C ASN A 93 -0.07 13.66 14.91
N SER A 94 0.27 14.03 13.68
CA SER A 94 0.00 15.35 13.13
C SER A 94 -0.33 15.23 11.65
N LEU A 95 -1.62 15.42 11.32
CA LEU A 95 -2.05 15.33 9.93
C LEU A 95 -1.31 16.34 9.05
N ASP A 96 -1.24 17.58 9.51
CA ASP A 96 -0.78 18.70 8.71
C ASP A 96 0.71 18.55 8.39
N ARG A 97 1.54 18.21 9.40
CA ARG A 97 2.99 17.98 9.23
C ARG A 97 3.27 16.85 8.24
N THR A 98 2.57 15.72 8.36
CA THR A 98 2.80 14.59 7.47
C THR A 98 2.28 14.87 6.05
N CYS A 99 1.15 15.57 5.89
CA CYS A 99 0.65 15.95 4.55
C CYS A 99 1.56 16.97 3.85
N GLU A 100 2.16 17.89 4.60
CA GLU A 100 3.19 18.81 4.08
C GLU A 100 4.41 18.03 3.59
N ALA A 101 4.95 17.11 4.39
CA ALA A 101 6.07 16.25 4.00
C ALA A 101 5.74 15.39 2.76
N VAL A 102 4.54 14.81 2.68
CA VAL A 102 4.10 14.09 1.48
C VAL A 102 4.11 14.99 0.26
N THR A 103 3.62 16.23 0.38
CA THR A 103 3.60 17.18 -0.74
C THR A 103 5.00 17.57 -1.16
N GLU A 104 5.91 17.82 -0.22
CA GLU A 104 7.30 18.18 -0.48
C GLU A 104 8.06 17.06 -1.18
N VAL A 105 7.97 15.83 -0.66
CA VAL A 105 8.68 14.66 -1.19
C VAL A 105 8.15 14.24 -2.56
N THR A 106 6.83 14.19 -2.72
CA THR A 106 6.21 13.61 -3.93
C THR A 106 5.78 14.65 -4.97
N GLY A 107 5.78 15.93 -4.62
CA GLY A 107 5.17 17.01 -5.41
C GLY A 107 3.64 16.91 -5.53
N CYS A 108 3.00 15.92 -4.90
CA CYS A 108 1.57 15.65 -5.05
C CYS A 108 0.76 16.38 -3.97
N PRO A 109 -0.10 17.35 -4.33
CA PRO A 109 -0.80 18.17 -3.35
C PRO A 109 -1.86 17.37 -2.59
N LEU A 110 -2.14 17.80 -1.36
CA LEU A 110 -3.26 17.33 -0.56
C LEU A 110 -4.57 17.60 -1.31
N LYS A 111 -5.30 16.54 -1.68
CA LYS A 111 -6.52 16.65 -2.49
C LYS A 111 -7.77 16.81 -1.65
N ARG A 112 -7.78 16.20 -0.47
CA ARG A 112 -8.96 16.14 0.39
C ARG A 112 -8.55 15.90 1.84
N VAL A 113 -9.25 16.56 2.75
CA VAL A 113 -9.27 16.21 4.17
C VAL A 113 -10.66 15.67 4.50
N ARG A 114 -10.71 14.65 5.36
CA ARG A 114 -11.94 14.09 5.90
C ARG A 114 -11.83 14.07 7.42
N GLU A 115 -12.88 14.52 8.09
CA GLU A 115 -12.97 14.51 9.54
C GLU A 115 -14.24 13.74 9.94
N VAL A 116 -14.09 12.71 10.76
CA VAL A 116 -15.20 11.92 11.29
C VAL A 116 -14.96 11.67 12.78
N GLY A 117 -15.77 12.30 13.62
CA GLY A 117 -15.53 12.31 15.06
C GLY A 117 -14.18 12.97 15.37
N GLN A 118 -13.29 12.23 16.04
CA GLN A 118 -11.93 12.70 16.34
C GLN A 118 -10.88 12.24 15.30
N VAL A 119 -11.28 11.48 14.28
CA VAL A 119 -10.35 10.97 13.27
C VAL A 119 -10.28 11.97 12.12
N ARG A 120 -9.06 12.47 11.85
CA ARG A 120 -8.74 13.29 10.67
C ARG A 120 -7.92 12.47 9.69
N GLN A 121 -8.23 12.61 8.40
CA GLN A 121 -7.59 11.87 7.32
C GLN A 121 -7.29 12.79 6.14
N GLY A 122 -6.07 12.72 5.62
CA GLY A 122 -5.59 13.46 4.45
C GLY A 122 -5.34 12.50 3.30
N PHE A 123 -5.63 12.92 2.07
CA PHE A 123 -5.51 12.07 0.88
C PHE A 123 -4.68 12.76 -0.20
N HIS A 124 -3.56 12.15 -0.57
CA HIS A 124 -2.73 12.53 -1.71
C HIS A 124 -2.84 11.45 -2.79
N ARG A 125 -2.82 11.83 -4.06
CA ARG A 125 -2.78 10.87 -5.17
C ARG A 125 -1.46 11.00 -5.91
N VAL A 126 -0.69 9.92 -5.94
CA VAL A 126 0.61 9.86 -6.61
C VAL A 126 0.43 9.26 -8.00
N GLY A 127 0.68 10.08 -9.02
CA GLY A 127 0.44 9.76 -10.43
C GLY A 127 -1.03 9.83 -10.86
N GLU A 128 -1.25 9.94 -12.17
CA GLU A 128 -2.61 9.98 -12.75
C GLU A 128 -3.29 8.60 -12.63
N GLY A 129 -4.44 8.56 -11.96
CA GLY A 129 -5.10 7.28 -11.61
C GLY A 129 -4.28 6.39 -10.66
N GLY A 130 -3.22 6.93 -10.04
CA GLY A 130 -2.27 6.17 -9.25
C GLY A 130 -2.66 5.95 -7.80
N VAL A 131 -1.68 5.61 -6.97
CA VAL A 131 -1.88 5.19 -5.57
C VAL A 131 -2.32 6.37 -4.70
N ILE A 132 -3.27 6.13 -3.78
CA ILE A 132 -3.64 7.11 -2.77
C ILE A 132 -2.76 6.91 -1.53
N LEU A 133 -2.06 7.95 -1.10
CA LEU A 133 -1.47 7.99 0.24
C LEU A 133 -2.52 8.56 1.18
N GLU A 134 -3.01 7.72 2.10
CA GLU A 134 -3.96 8.11 3.14
C GLU A 134 -3.22 8.32 4.45
N VAL A 135 -3.14 9.57 4.87
CA VAL A 135 -2.54 9.97 6.14
C VAL A 135 -3.65 9.99 7.18
N VAL A 136 -3.52 9.20 8.24
CA VAL A 136 -4.52 9.10 9.32
C VAL A 136 -3.91 9.61 10.61
N GLU A 137 -4.55 10.62 11.19
CA GLU A 137 -4.13 11.21 12.44
C GLU A 137 -4.65 10.42 13.64
N ARG A 138 -3.75 10.11 14.56
CA ARG A 138 -3.99 9.34 15.78
C ARG A 138 -3.09 9.86 16.90
N ALA A 139 -3.71 10.26 18.02
CA ALA A 139 -2.99 10.83 19.15
C ALA A 139 -2.05 9.83 19.86
N ASP A 140 -2.31 8.53 19.73
CA ASP A 140 -1.50 7.47 20.35
C ASP A 140 -0.26 7.06 19.53
N VAL A 141 -0.11 7.62 18.32
CA VAL A 141 1.07 7.39 17.47
C VAL A 141 2.23 8.26 17.96
N LEU A 142 3.40 7.67 18.17
CA LEU A 142 4.60 8.42 18.60
C LEU A 142 5.44 8.92 17.43
N ARG A 143 5.44 8.16 16.33
CA ARG A 143 6.21 8.44 15.10
C ARG A 143 5.40 8.03 13.89
N THR A 144 5.55 8.76 12.80
CA THR A 144 4.88 8.44 11.55
C THR A 144 5.41 7.11 11.01
N SER A 145 4.52 6.27 10.49
CA SER A 145 4.89 4.99 9.90
C SER A 145 3.92 4.57 8.80
N LEU A 146 4.42 3.82 7.83
CA LEU A 146 3.57 3.03 6.94
C LEU A 146 2.90 1.93 7.75
N TRP A 147 1.60 1.77 7.60
CA TRP A 147 0.81 0.85 8.42
C TRP A 147 0.26 -0.32 7.62
N GLY A 148 -0.27 -0.07 6.43
CA GLY A 148 -0.95 -1.12 5.68
C GLY A 148 -1.45 -0.66 4.32
N LEU A 149 -2.07 -1.59 3.61
CA LEU A 149 -2.47 -1.42 2.21
C LEU A 149 -3.95 -1.72 2.00
N VAL A 150 -4.51 -1.07 0.98
CA VAL A 150 -5.79 -1.49 0.39
C VAL A 150 -5.57 -1.84 -1.07
N ILE A 151 -5.91 -3.07 -1.44
CA ILE A 151 -5.76 -3.59 -2.80
C ILE A 151 -7.15 -3.67 -3.41
N ALA A 152 -7.37 -2.90 -4.48
CA ALA A 152 -8.59 -3.01 -5.25
C ALA A 152 -8.41 -4.04 -6.37
N THR A 153 -9.35 -4.97 -6.50
CA THR A 153 -9.21 -6.10 -7.41
C THR A 153 -10.54 -6.52 -8.03
N PRO A 154 -10.59 -6.74 -9.37
CA PRO A 154 -11.81 -7.24 -10.02
C PRO A 154 -12.16 -8.68 -9.61
N SER A 155 -11.20 -9.43 -9.06
CA SER A 155 -11.39 -10.82 -8.60
C SER A 155 -11.82 -10.91 -7.13
N PHE A 156 -12.44 -9.86 -6.58
CA PHE A 156 -12.75 -9.75 -5.15
C PHE A 156 -13.53 -10.95 -4.61
N ASP A 157 -14.66 -11.31 -5.24
CA ASP A 157 -15.50 -12.41 -4.75
C ASP A 157 -14.78 -13.77 -4.84
N ASP A 158 -14.03 -14.03 -5.91
CA ASP A 158 -13.27 -15.27 -6.10
C ASP A 158 -12.15 -15.42 -5.06
N LEU A 159 -11.46 -14.31 -4.73
CA LEU A 159 -10.41 -14.28 -3.72
C LEU A 159 -10.99 -14.51 -2.33
N LEU A 160 -12.11 -13.88 -2.00
CA LEU A 160 -12.78 -14.07 -0.72
C LEU A 160 -13.23 -15.52 -0.55
N HIS A 161 -13.85 -16.10 -1.58
CA HIS A 161 -14.25 -17.51 -1.57
C HIS A 161 -13.05 -18.44 -1.35
N SER A 162 -11.95 -18.18 -2.06
CA SER A 162 -10.72 -18.99 -1.95
C SER A 162 -10.01 -18.81 -0.61
N ALA A 163 -10.06 -17.61 -0.03
CA ALA A 163 -9.42 -17.30 1.24
C ALA A 163 -10.19 -17.84 2.46
N GLY A 164 -11.51 -18.00 2.34
CA GLY A 164 -12.37 -18.52 3.40
C GLY A 164 -12.17 -17.78 4.72
N ASP A 165 -11.85 -18.51 5.78
CA ASP A 165 -11.70 -17.95 7.13
C ASP A 165 -10.50 -17.01 7.31
N LEU A 166 -9.62 -16.85 6.31
CA LEU A 166 -8.48 -15.93 6.36
C LEU A 166 -8.85 -14.48 6.04
N VAL A 167 -10.10 -14.21 5.65
CA VAL A 167 -10.63 -12.87 5.40
C VAL A 167 -11.86 -12.60 6.25
N SER A 168 -12.20 -11.32 6.46
CA SER A 168 -13.47 -10.95 7.09
C SER A 168 -14.62 -11.08 6.10
N GLU A 169 -15.85 -11.19 6.62
CA GLU A 169 -17.05 -11.01 5.80
C GLU A 169 -16.97 -9.65 5.06
N PRO A 170 -17.30 -9.62 3.75
CA PRO A 170 -17.34 -8.38 3.00
C PRO A 170 -18.44 -7.47 3.53
N ARG A 171 -18.14 -6.17 3.58
CA ARG A 171 -19.08 -5.12 3.96
C ARG A 171 -19.01 -3.97 2.98
N ASP A 172 -20.01 -3.10 3.03
CA ASP A 172 -19.97 -1.86 2.26
C ASP A 172 -18.77 -1.01 2.70
N ALA A 173 -18.03 -0.55 1.71
CA ALA A 173 -16.98 0.43 1.90
C ALA A 173 -17.61 1.82 2.08
N VAL A 174 -16.83 2.77 2.60
CA VAL A 174 -17.28 4.16 2.71
C VAL A 174 -17.48 4.77 1.31
N GLN A 175 -16.73 4.29 0.32
CA GLN A 175 -16.87 4.64 -1.08
C GLN A 175 -18.15 4.01 -1.64
N PRO A 176 -19.11 4.80 -2.15
CA PRO A 176 -20.38 4.29 -2.65
C PRO A 176 -20.19 3.20 -3.72
N GLY A 177 -20.94 2.10 -3.58
CA GLY A 177 -20.94 0.98 -4.52
C GLY A 177 -19.73 0.05 -4.41
N ARG A 178 -18.77 0.32 -3.53
CA ARG A 178 -17.61 -0.55 -3.29
C ARG A 178 -17.83 -1.42 -2.06
N ARG A 179 -17.30 -2.65 -2.10
CA ARG A 179 -17.25 -3.58 -0.95
C ARG A 179 -15.81 -3.75 -0.50
N ILE A 180 -15.60 -3.95 0.78
CA ILE A 180 -14.28 -4.13 1.41
C ILE A 180 -14.28 -5.35 2.33
N SER A 181 -13.16 -6.08 2.36
CA SER A 181 -12.90 -7.17 3.29
C SER A 181 -11.46 -7.08 3.80
N THR A 182 -11.23 -7.37 5.08
CA THR A 182 -9.91 -7.33 5.70
C THR A 182 -9.26 -8.70 5.67
N VAL A 183 -7.99 -8.76 5.26
CA VAL A 183 -7.16 -9.96 5.39
C VAL A 183 -6.74 -10.11 6.84
N LYS A 184 -7.03 -11.25 7.46
CA LYS A 184 -6.71 -11.52 8.87
C LYS A 184 -5.21 -11.77 9.02
N ALA A 185 -4.66 -11.42 10.19
CA ALA A 185 -3.25 -11.62 10.50
C ALA A 185 -2.76 -13.06 10.32
N GLY A 186 -3.64 -14.05 10.54
CA GLY A 186 -3.35 -15.47 10.32
C GLY A 186 -3.01 -15.84 8.86
N ALA A 187 -3.29 -14.97 7.89
CA ALA A 187 -2.87 -15.16 6.50
C ALA A 187 -1.37 -14.95 6.28
N GLY A 188 -0.64 -14.37 7.25
CA GLY A 188 0.82 -14.29 7.20
C GLY A 188 1.38 -13.20 6.28
N LEU A 189 0.61 -12.17 5.92
CA LEU A 189 1.10 -11.04 5.09
C LEU A 189 2.08 -10.11 5.83
N GLY A 190 2.16 -10.19 7.15
CA GLY A 190 3.05 -9.37 7.98
C GLY A 190 2.55 -7.94 8.24
N ILE A 191 1.73 -7.38 7.35
CA ILE A 191 1.09 -6.07 7.51
C ILE A 191 -0.44 -6.16 7.38
N PRO A 192 -1.19 -5.21 7.97
CA PRO A 192 -2.59 -4.98 7.68
C PRO A 192 -2.86 -4.78 6.17
N VAL A 193 -3.75 -5.61 5.62
CA VAL A 193 -4.20 -5.50 4.23
C VAL A 193 -5.72 -5.63 4.17
N ALA A 194 -6.35 -4.81 3.32
CA ALA A 194 -7.73 -4.99 2.92
C ALA A 194 -7.85 -5.18 1.42
N LEU A 195 -8.82 -5.99 1.01
CA LEU A 195 -9.26 -6.15 -0.37
C LEU A 195 -10.49 -5.28 -0.59
N MET A 196 -10.62 -4.68 -1.76
CA MET A 196 -11.76 -3.86 -2.12
C MET A 196 -12.19 -4.15 -3.56
N THR A 197 -13.47 -4.05 -3.87
CA THR A 197 -13.92 -4.04 -5.28
C THR A 197 -13.38 -2.77 -5.96
N PRO A 198 -13.12 -2.74 -7.28
CA PRO A 198 -12.68 -1.53 -7.98
C PRO A 198 -13.63 -0.33 -7.79
#